data_AF-A0A957SEJ2-F1
#
_entry.id   AF-A0A957SEJ2-F1
#
_cell.length_a   1.000
_cell.length_b   1.000
_cell.length_c   1.000
_cell.angle_alpha   90.00
_cell.angle_beta   90.00
_cell.angle_gamma   90.00
#
_symmetry.space_group_name_H-M   'P 1'
#
loop_
_entity.id
_entity.type
_entity.pdbx_description
1 polymer ?
#
loop_
_entity_poly.entity_id
_entity_poly.type
_entity_poly.pdbx_seq_one_letter_code
_entity_poly.pdbx_strand_id
1 'polypeptide(L)'
;VGCHMASFEQPVCAYRMHPGQMTRERERMHTARLTVLNKAFQTKQAQDQGATFRARCFAAAHAKTAARAYYVGDVKNGKYHLERAIGLDPALVDENAQALMWLIAGWSSSPHIEDPLAYITSVYSNLPENALLWTNPNQAIGRIAIQMAFEAFQRCDWPAVSAAVMQGIRHQPSWLTNRGVLSIFMRSLWKRSSVLA
;
A
#
# COMPACT_ATOMS: atom_id res chain seq x y z
N VAL A 1 30.84 5.87 -27.91
CA VAL A 1 31.08 4.59 -27.18
C VAL A 1 30.09 4.54 -26.04
N GLY A 2 29.08 3.66 -26.12
CA GLY A 2 28.06 3.52 -25.08
C GLY A 2 28.41 2.35 -24.15
N CYS A 3 28.20 2.51 -22.85
CA CYS A 3 28.46 1.46 -21.86
C CYS A 3 27.27 0.48 -21.82
N HIS A 4 27.53 -0.82 -21.87
CA HIS A 4 26.50 -1.85 -21.67
C HIS A 4 26.12 -1.88 -20.18
N MET A 5 24.89 -1.47 -19.87
CA MET A 5 24.31 -1.68 -18.54
C MET A 5 23.60 -3.03 -18.51
N ALA A 6 23.88 -3.82 -17.46
CA ALA A 6 23.13 -5.03 -17.13
C ALA A 6 22.29 -4.76 -15.87
N SER A 7 21.07 -5.27 -15.83
CA SER A 7 20.21 -5.24 -14.65
C SER A 7 20.31 -6.55 -13.87
N PHE A 8 20.34 -6.46 -12.54
CA PHE A 8 20.28 -7.62 -11.65
C PHE A 8 18.93 -7.63 -10.93
N GLU A 9 18.25 -8.77 -10.90
CA GLU A 9 16.98 -8.96 -10.19
C GLU A 9 17.17 -9.24 -8.69
N GLN A 10 18.26 -8.73 -8.11
CA GLN A 10 18.59 -8.93 -6.70
C GLN A 10 18.82 -7.58 -6.02
N PRO A 11 18.50 -7.44 -4.72
CA PRO A 11 18.79 -6.22 -3.99
C PRO A 11 20.30 -5.97 -3.98
N VAL A 12 20.75 -4.97 -4.73
CA VAL A 12 22.17 -4.58 -4.82
C VAL A 12 22.66 -3.78 -3.61
N CYS A 13 21.74 -3.32 -2.75
CA CYS A 13 22.06 -2.59 -1.53
C CYS A 13 21.07 -2.94 -0.41
N ALA A 14 21.57 -3.50 0.69
CA ALA A 14 20.84 -3.61 1.95
C ALA A 14 21.23 -2.41 2.83
N TYR A 15 20.38 -1.40 2.90
CA TYR A 15 20.61 -0.24 3.77
C TYR A 15 20.60 -0.71 5.24
N ARG A 16 21.74 -0.55 5.95
CA ARG A 16 21.78 -0.81 7.39
C ARG A 16 20.98 0.26 8.11
N MET A 17 19.88 -0.15 8.75
CA MET A 17 19.08 0.77 9.56
C MET A 17 19.67 0.86 10.96
N HIS A 18 20.19 2.04 11.32
CA HIS A 18 20.77 2.30 12.64
C HIS A 18 19.75 2.89 13.61
N PRO A 19 19.88 2.67 14.93
CA PRO A 19 18.93 3.15 15.93
C PRO A 19 18.72 4.67 15.96
N GLY A 20 19.74 5.44 15.57
CA GLY A 20 19.68 6.91 15.52
C GLY A 20 19.22 7.49 14.17
N GLN A 21 18.77 6.69 13.21
CA GLN A 21 18.30 7.26 11.95
C GLN A 21 17.04 8.10 12.15
N MET A 22 17.02 9.26 11.50
CA MET A 22 15.87 10.17 11.45
C MET A 22 14.57 9.48 11.02
N THR A 23 14.68 8.36 10.29
CA THR A 23 13.53 7.53 9.94
C THR A 23 12.77 7.02 11.15
N ARG A 24 13.38 6.84 12.33
CA ARG A 24 12.69 6.37 13.54
C ARG A 24 11.88 7.46 14.25
N GLU A 25 12.23 8.73 14.09
CA GLU A 25 11.51 9.86 14.69
C GLU A 25 10.37 10.31 13.76
N ARG A 26 9.22 9.64 13.88
CA ARG A 26 8.09 9.70 12.93
C ARG A 26 7.57 11.11 12.72
N GLU A 27 7.36 11.85 13.82
CA GLU A 27 6.90 13.24 13.79
C GLU A 27 7.89 14.16 13.11
N ARG A 28 9.20 13.94 13.34
CA ARG A 28 10.25 14.72 12.69
C ARG A 28 10.30 14.45 11.19
N MET A 29 10.11 13.20 10.75
CA MET A 29 9.99 12.88 9.32
C MET A 29 8.78 13.55 8.67
N HIS A 30 7.62 13.51 9.33
CA HIS A 30 6.42 14.15 8.81
C HIS A 30 6.61 15.67 8.71
N THR A 31 7.10 16.29 9.78
CA THR A 31 7.40 17.73 9.84
C THR A 31 8.41 18.12 8.76
N ALA A 32 9.52 17.38 8.62
CA ALA A 32 10.52 17.64 7.58
C ALA A 32 9.91 17.55 6.18
N ARG A 33 9.04 16.57 5.92
CA ARG A 33 8.33 16.44 4.64
C ARG A 33 7.43 17.64 4.37
N LEU A 34 6.67 18.10 5.37
CA LEU A 34 5.84 19.30 5.24
C LEU A 34 6.67 20.56 5.01
N THR A 35 7.83 20.69 5.67
CA THR A 35 8.78 21.79 5.45
C THR A 35 9.31 21.80 4.02
N VAL A 36 9.68 20.64 3.47
CA VAL A 36 10.12 20.52 2.07
C VAL A 36 9.01 20.91 1.11
N LEU A 37 7.77 20.44 1.33
CA LEU A 37 6.63 20.84 0.50
C LEU A 37 6.39 22.35 0.58
N ASN A 38 6.38 22.92 1.78
CA ASN A 38 6.22 24.37 1.95
C ASN A 38 7.29 25.15 1.18
N LYS A 39 8.56 24.75 1.27
CA LYS A 39 9.65 25.36 0.51
C LYS A 39 9.47 25.20 -1.00
N ALA A 40 9.06 24.02 -1.47
CA ALA A 40 8.85 23.77 -2.90
C ALA A 40 7.77 24.71 -3.49
N PHE A 41 6.68 24.92 -2.75
CA PHE A 41 5.58 25.81 -3.15
C PHE A 41 5.85 27.31 -2.97
N GLN A 42 7.05 27.70 -2.50
CA GLN A 42 7.50 29.10 -2.53
C GLN A 42 8.10 29.49 -3.90
N THR A 43 8.40 28.51 -4.77
CA THR A 43 8.93 28.79 -6.11
C THR A 43 7.82 29.23 -7.06
N LYS A 44 8.11 30.17 -7.97
CA LYS A 44 7.13 30.69 -8.94
C LYS A 44 6.49 29.57 -9.77
N GLN A 45 7.30 28.65 -10.28
CA GLN A 45 6.82 27.50 -11.06
C GLN A 45 5.82 26.61 -10.28
N ALA A 46 6.01 26.42 -8.98
CA ALA A 46 5.10 25.62 -8.15
C ALA A 46 3.82 26.39 -7.79
N GLN A 47 3.88 27.73 -7.71
CA GLN A 47 2.70 28.57 -7.51
C GLN A 47 1.76 28.51 -8.72
N ASP A 48 2.31 28.39 -9.93
CA ASP A 48 1.55 28.27 -11.18
C ASP A 48 0.73 26.96 -11.27
N GLN A 49 1.06 25.93 -10.48
CA GLN A 49 0.30 24.67 -10.42
C GLN A 49 -1.05 24.79 -9.68
N GLY A 50 -1.29 25.92 -9.01
CA GLY A 50 -2.55 26.21 -8.34
C GLY A 50 -2.75 25.54 -6.97
N ALA A 51 -3.76 26.02 -6.25
CA ALA A 51 -4.04 25.62 -4.88
C ALA A 51 -4.46 24.14 -4.74
N THR A 52 -5.18 23.60 -5.72
CA THR A 52 -5.64 22.20 -5.71
C THR A 52 -4.48 21.22 -5.77
N PHE A 53 -3.51 21.45 -6.67
CA PHE A 53 -2.33 20.59 -6.76
C PHE A 53 -1.51 20.63 -5.47
N ARG A 54 -1.34 21.82 -4.89
CA ARG A 54 -0.72 21.98 -3.57
C ARG A 54 -1.45 21.14 -2.52
N ALA A 55 -2.78 21.27 -2.41
CA ALA A 55 -3.57 20.53 -1.44
C ALA A 55 -3.38 19.00 -1.57
N ARG A 56 -3.37 18.48 -2.80
CA ARG A 56 -3.10 17.06 -3.11
C ARG A 56 -1.72 16.60 -2.63
N CYS A 57 -0.66 17.40 -2.83
CA CYS A 57 0.67 17.05 -2.33
C CYS A 57 0.73 16.95 -0.81
N PHE A 58 0.07 17.88 -0.11
CA PHE A 58 -0.01 17.85 1.36
C PHE A 58 -0.89 16.67 1.84
N ALA A 59 -2.01 16.40 1.18
CA ALA A 59 -2.87 15.26 1.45
C ALA A 59 -2.10 13.94 1.32
N ALA A 60 -1.32 13.76 0.24
CA ALA A 60 -0.47 12.60 0.04
C ALA A 60 0.61 12.45 1.13
N ALA A 61 1.16 13.56 1.63
CA ALA A 61 2.13 13.54 2.74
C ALA A 61 1.48 13.05 4.04
N HIS A 62 0.25 13.48 4.32
CA HIS A 62 -0.53 13.03 5.47
C HIS A 62 -0.96 11.56 5.32
N ALA A 63 -1.46 11.14 4.16
CA ALA A 63 -1.84 9.75 3.90
C ALA A 63 -0.65 8.78 4.11
N LYS A 64 0.56 9.16 3.67
CA LYS A 64 1.79 8.39 3.93
C LYS A 64 2.12 8.32 5.42
N THR A 65 1.91 9.40 6.18
CA THR A 65 2.12 9.38 7.63
C THR A 65 1.08 8.50 8.32
N ALA A 66 -0.19 8.55 7.90
CA ALA A 66 -1.26 7.70 8.41
C ALA A 66 -0.94 6.22 8.18
N ALA A 67 -0.58 5.84 6.94
CA ALA A 67 -0.22 4.47 6.58
C ALA A 67 0.90 3.92 7.47
N ARG A 68 1.91 4.76 7.75
CA ARG A 68 3.01 4.41 8.64
C ARG A 68 2.58 4.29 10.11
N ALA A 69 1.70 5.17 10.58
CA ALA A 69 1.18 5.13 11.94
C ALA A 69 0.34 3.86 12.18
N TYR A 70 -0.49 3.45 11.21
CA TYR A 70 -1.19 2.16 11.29
C TYR A 70 -0.24 0.96 11.31
N TYR A 71 0.82 0.98 10.49
CA TYR A 71 1.81 -0.11 10.44
C TYR A 71 2.45 -0.37 11.81
N VAL A 72 2.72 0.67 12.58
CA VAL A 72 3.31 0.58 13.93
C VAL A 72 2.28 0.51 15.06
N GLY A 73 0.99 0.34 14.73
CA GLY A 73 -0.10 0.24 15.70
C GLY A 73 -0.53 1.55 16.37
N ASP A 74 -0.02 2.70 15.91
CA ASP A 74 -0.42 4.02 16.41
C ASP A 74 -1.70 4.50 15.73
N VAL A 75 -2.80 3.85 16.12
CA VAL A 75 -4.14 4.07 15.54
C VAL A 75 -4.59 5.53 15.66
N LYS A 76 -4.27 6.19 16.78
CA LYS A 76 -4.67 7.58 17.03
C LYS A 76 -4.07 8.52 15.99
N ASN A 77 -2.75 8.45 15.77
CA ASN A 77 -2.11 9.27 14.75
C ASN A 77 -2.48 8.83 13.33
N GLY A 78 -2.74 7.54 13.13
CA GLY A 78 -3.28 7.01 11.87
C GLY A 78 -4.58 7.69 11.47
N LYS A 79 -5.57 7.72 12.37
CA LYS A 79 -6.86 8.40 12.15
C LYS A 79 -6.68 9.89 11.91
N TYR A 80 -5.94 10.57 12.79
CA TYR A 80 -5.71 12.01 12.70
C TYR A 80 -5.14 12.44 11.33
N HIS A 81 -4.08 11.77 10.87
CA HIS A 81 -3.48 12.13 9.59
C HIS A 81 -4.34 11.74 8.40
N LEU A 82 -5.12 10.66 8.51
CA LEU A 82 -6.03 10.27 7.44
C LEU A 82 -7.18 11.29 7.30
N GLU A 83 -7.76 11.76 8.41
CA GLU A 83 -8.75 12.84 8.41
C GLU A 83 -8.19 14.12 7.79
N ARG A 84 -6.95 14.49 8.13
CA ARG A 84 -6.27 15.65 7.52
C ARG A 84 -6.04 15.46 6.03
N ALA A 85 -5.68 14.26 5.57
CA ALA A 85 -5.52 13.99 4.16
C ALA A 85 -6.84 14.19 3.40
N ILE A 86 -7.93 13.61 3.90
CA ILE A 86 -9.28 13.72 3.31
C ILE A 86 -9.76 15.18 3.33
N GLY A 87 -9.54 15.90 4.43
CA GLY A 87 -9.92 17.32 4.52
C GLY A 87 -9.16 18.24 3.56
N LEU A 88 -7.93 17.87 3.16
CA LEU A 88 -7.14 18.61 2.18
C LEU A 88 -7.51 18.24 0.74
N ASP A 89 -7.80 16.97 0.49
CA ASP A 89 -8.19 16.46 -0.83
C ASP A 89 -9.41 15.53 -0.71
N PRO A 90 -10.63 16.08 -0.73
CA PRO A 90 -11.86 15.29 -0.63
C PRO A 90 -12.00 14.24 -1.73
N ALA A 91 -11.35 14.45 -2.89
CA ALA A 91 -11.33 13.49 -3.99
C ALA A 91 -10.69 12.13 -3.61
N LEU A 92 -10.00 12.04 -2.48
CA LEU A 92 -9.49 10.77 -1.95
C LEU A 92 -10.59 9.77 -1.59
N VAL A 93 -11.77 10.25 -1.20
CA VAL A 93 -12.92 9.40 -0.84
C VAL A 93 -13.99 9.31 -1.93
N ASP A 94 -13.82 10.04 -3.04
CA ASP A 94 -14.66 9.88 -4.22
C ASP A 94 -14.48 8.49 -4.88
N GLU A 95 -15.39 8.12 -5.77
CA GLU A 95 -15.33 6.88 -6.56
C GLU A 95 -15.05 5.62 -5.71
N ASN A 96 -15.77 5.47 -4.59
CA ASN A 96 -15.57 4.39 -3.60
C ASN A 96 -14.16 4.40 -2.97
N ALA A 97 -13.62 5.58 -2.72
CA ALA A 97 -12.33 5.80 -2.10
C ALA A 97 -11.18 5.05 -2.79
N GLN A 98 -11.25 4.87 -4.12
CA GLN A 98 -10.25 4.10 -4.85
C GLN A 98 -8.85 4.75 -4.71
N ALA A 99 -8.75 6.07 -4.83
CA ALA A 99 -7.48 6.78 -4.67
C ALA A 99 -6.88 6.57 -3.27
N LEU A 100 -7.70 6.67 -2.22
CA LEU A 100 -7.27 6.41 -0.86
C LEU A 100 -6.81 4.97 -0.65
N MET A 101 -7.58 4.00 -1.17
CA MET A 101 -7.23 2.59 -1.13
C MET A 101 -5.88 2.34 -1.81
N TRP A 102 -5.62 2.93 -2.99
CA TRP A 102 -4.31 2.80 -3.65
C TRP A 102 -3.16 3.38 -2.81
N LEU A 103 -3.36 4.52 -2.15
CA LEU A 103 -2.34 5.12 -1.28
C LEU A 103 -2.02 4.26 -0.07
N ILE A 104 -3.02 3.66 0.57
CA ILE A 104 -2.86 2.82 1.76
C ILE A 104 -2.38 1.42 1.38
N ALA A 105 -3.04 0.75 0.43
CA ALA A 105 -2.67 -0.58 -0.03
C ALA A 105 -1.28 -0.60 -0.68
N GLY A 106 -0.83 0.52 -1.28
CA GLY A 106 0.55 0.64 -1.75
C GLY A 106 1.59 0.37 -0.65
N TRP A 107 1.26 0.64 0.62
CA TRP A 107 2.13 0.30 1.75
C TRP A 107 2.13 -1.18 2.10
N SER A 108 1.07 -1.93 1.80
CA SER A 108 1.04 -3.39 2.04
C SER A 108 2.06 -4.13 1.20
N SER A 109 2.56 -3.52 0.12
CA SER A 109 3.64 -4.05 -0.72
C SER A 109 5.03 -3.61 -0.23
N SER A 110 5.11 -2.84 0.86
CA SER A 110 6.38 -2.40 1.42
C SER A 110 7.12 -3.60 2.03
N PRO A 111 8.44 -3.75 1.80
CA PRO A 111 9.23 -4.83 2.40
C PRO A 111 9.30 -4.76 3.93
N HIS A 112 8.81 -3.66 4.53
CA HIS A 112 8.71 -3.52 5.98
C HIS A 112 7.43 -4.14 6.56
N ILE A 113 6.44 -4.47 5.74
CA ILE A 113 5.19 -5.06 6.22
C ILE A 113 5.30 -6.58 6.09
N GLU A 114 5.47 -7.24 7.24
CA GLU A 114 5.59 -8.71 7.31
C GLU A 114 4.29 -9.42 6.97
N ASP A 115 3.15 -8.87 7.42
CA ASP A 115 1.80 -9.38 7.13
C ASP A 115 0.95 -8.27 6.46
N PRO A 116 0.91 -8.24 5.12
CA PRO A 116 0.10 -7.29 4.35
C PRO A 116 -1.40 -7.32 4.68
N LEU A 117 -1.94 -8.50 5.03
CA LEU A 117 -3.36 -8.67 5.31
C LEU A 117 -3.71 -8.21 6.72
N ALA A 118 -2.88 -8.52 7.71
CA ALA A 118 -3.05 -7.98 9.06
C ALA A 118 -2.96 -6.45 9.05
N TYR A 119 -2.00 -5.89 8.28
CA TYR A 119 -1.88 -4.45 8.10
C TYR A 119 -3.16 -3.83 7.54
N ILE A 120 -3.63 -4.30 6.38
CA ILE A 120 -4.79 -3.67 5.74
C ILE A 120 -6.06 -3.88 6.57
N THR A 121 -6.22 -5.02 7.23
CA THR A 121 -7.34 -5.30 8.14
C THR A 121 -7.33 -4.33 9.33
N SER A 122 -6.15 -4.06 9.90
CA SER A 122 -5.98 -3.08 10.97
C SER A 122 -6.37 -1.68 10.51
N VAL A 123 -5.97 -1.27 9.30
CA VAL A 123 -6.35 0.03 8.75
C VAL A 123 -7.86 0.15 8.58
N TYR A 124 -8.51 -0.83 7.93
CA TYR A 124 -9.97 -0.79 7.70
C TYR A 124 -10.79 -0.83 8.99
N SER A 125 -10.31 -1.58 9.99
CA SER A 125 -10.97 -1.65 11.31
C SER A 125 -10.86 -0.32 12.09
N ASN A 126 -9.97 0.57 11.67
CA ASN A 126 -9.65 1.81 12.37
C ASN A 126 -9.75 3.05 11.47
N LEU A 127 -10.52 3.00 10.38
CA LEU A 127 -10.75 4.19 9.57
C LEU A 127 -11.49 5.28 10.36
N PRO A 128 -11.26 6.56 10.05
CA PRO A 128 -12.07 7.66 10.57
C PRO A 128 -13.48 7.62 9.94
N GLU A 129 -14.45 8.21 10.64
CA GLU A 129 -15.87 8.13 10.26
C GLU A 129 -16.15 8.68 8.85
N ASN A 130 -15.45 9.76 8.47
CA ASN A 130 -15.55 10.37 7.14
C ASN A 130 -15.00 9.49 6.00
N ALA A 131 -14.25 8.42 6.31
CA ALA A 131 -13.75 7.45 5.35
C ALA A 131 -14.61 6.17 5.28
N LEU A 132 -15.34 5.83 6.36
CA LEU A 132 -16.07 4.56 6.45
C LEU A 132 -17.13 4.41 5.35
N LEU A 133 -17.86 5.48 5.05
CA LEU A 133 -18.98 5.47 4.09
C LEU A 133 -18.56 5.13 2.66
N TRP A 134 -17.29 5.33 2.34
CA TRP A 134 -16.78 5.27 0.96
C TRP A 134 -15.96 4.01 0.70
N THR A 135 -15.83 3.11 1.69
CA THR A 135 -14.88 2.00 1.60
C THR A 135 -15.55 0.64 1.64
N ASN A 136 -15.06 -0.27 0.80
CA ASN A 136 -15.40 -1.69 0.85
C ASN A 136 -14.17 -2.50 1.31
N PRO A 137 -14.07 -2.86 2.60
CA PRO A 137 -12.90 -3.57 3.13
C PRO A 137 -12.67 -4.92 2.43
N ASN A 138 -13.74 -5.62 2.05
CA ASN A 138 -13.64 -6.89 1.35
C ASN A 138 -12.97 -6.73 -0.02
N GLN A 139 -13.27 -5.66 -0.75
CA GLN A 139 -12.65 -5.41 -2.03
C GLN A 139 -11.14 -5.18 -1.88
N ALA A 140 -10.72 -4.40 -0.88
CA ALA A 140 -9.31 -4.11 -0.65
C ALA A 140 -8.52 -5.34 -0.17
N ILE A 141 -9.07 -6.08 0.80
CA ILE A 141 -8.49 -7.33 1.30
C ILE A 141 -8.39 -8.35 0.15
N GLY A 142 -9.44 -8.48 -0.66
CA GLY A 142 -9.46 -9.37 -1.82
C GLY A 142 -8.36 -9.03 -2.83
N ARG A 143 -8.18 -7.75 -3.16
CA ARG A 143 -7.13 -7.28 -4.08
C ARG A 143 -5.72 -7.60 -3.55
N ILE A 144 -5.45 -7.32 -2.27
CA ILE A 144 -4.14 -7.59 -1.65
C ILE A 144 -3.86 -9.09 -1.62
N ALA A 145 -4.84 -9.92 -1.26
CA ALA A 145 -4.68 -11.37 -1.27
C ALA A 145 -4.35 -11.90 -2.69
N ILE A 146 -5.00 -11.38 -3.73
CA ILE A 146 -4.67 -11.75 -5.11
C ILE A 146 -3.28 -11.26 -5.52
N GLN A 147 -2.87 -10.06 -5.12
CA GLN A 147 -1.51 -9.59 -5.35
C GLN A 147 -0.47 -10.52 -4.70
N MET A 148 -0.68 -10.89 -3.43
CA MET A 148 0.18 -11.84 -2.72
C MET A 148 0.23 -13.20 -3.44
N ALA A 149 -0.88 -13.66 -4.03
CA ALA A 149 -0.89 -14.88 -4.83
C ALA A 149 0.01 -14.78 -6.07
N PHE A 150 -0.01 -13.65 -6.79
CA PHE A 150 0.89 -13.43 -7.93
C PHE A 150 2.36 -13.36 -7.52
N GLU A 151 2.67 -12.70 -6.40
CA GLU A 151 4.04 -12.64 -5.88
C GLU A 151 4.54 -14.02 -5.43
N ALA A 152 3.69 -14.81 -4.75
CA ALA A 152 4.01 -16.19 -4.39
C ALA A 152 4.20 -17.07 -5.63
N PHE A 153 3.40 -16.85 -6.68
CA PHE A 153 3.52 -17.56 -7.95
C PHE A 153 4.86 -17.30 -8.63
N GLN A 154 5.35 -16.05 -8.61
CA GLN A 154 6.68 -15.70 -9.13
C GLN A 154 7.82 -16.39 -8.37
N ARG A 155 7.63 -16.67 -7.08
CA ARG A 155 8.59 -17.41 -6.22
C ARG A 155 8.40 -18.93 -6.26
N CYS A 156 7.46 -19.45 -7.06
CA CYS A 156 7.08 -20.87 -7.10
C CYS A 156 6.61 -21.43 -5.74
N ASP A 157 6.10 -20.58 -4.85
CA ASP A 157 5.57 -20.98 -3.54
C ASP A 157 4.10 -21.41 -3.66
N TRP A 158 3.88 -22.64 -4.14
CA TRP A 158 2.54 -23.17 -4.45
C TRP A 158 1.58 -23.20 -3.24
N PRO A 159 2.01 -23.59 -2.02
CA PRO A 159 1.15 -23.49 -0.85
C PRO A 159 0.65 -22.07 -0.61
N ALA A 160 1.54 -21.06 -0.67
CA ALA A 160 1.17 -19.66 -0.48
C ALA A 160 0.23 -19.15 -1.59
N VAL A 161 0.45 -19.53 -2.86
CA VAL A 161 -0.47 -19.20 -3.97
C VAL A 161 -1.89 -19.67 -3.65
N SER A 162 -2.06 -20.95 -3.30
CA SER A 162 -3.39 -21.51 -3.06
C SER A 162 -4.10 -20.85 -1.88
N ALA A 163 -3.38 -20.58 -0.79
CA ALA A 163 -3.92 -19.91 0.39
C ALA A 163 -4.37 -18.47 0.07
N ALA A 164 -3.53 -17.71 -0.62
CA ALA A 164 -3.79 -16.32 -0.97
C ALA A 164 -4.95 -16.19 -1.98
N VAL A 165 -5.06 -17.08 -2.98
CA VAL A 165 -6.22 -17.10 -3.89
C VAL A 165 -7.51 -17.39 -3.14
N MET A 166 -7.52 -18.38 -2.24
CA MET A 166 -8.72 -18.71 -1.45
C MET A 166 -9.17 -17.54 -0.58
N GLN A 167 -8.23 -16.82 0.04
CA GLN A 167 -8.53 -15.58 0.76
C GLN A 167 -9.11 -14.51 -0.18
N GLY A 168 -8.49 -14.31 -1.35
CA GLY A 168 -8.98 -13.38 -2.37
C GLY A 168 -10.42 -13.66 -2.80
N ILE A 169 -10.75 -14.92 -3.08
CA ILE A 169 -12.10 -15.35 -3.48
C ILE A 169 -13.10 -15.21 -2.34
N ARG A 170 -12.70 -15.54 -1.10
CA ARG A 170 -13.57 -15.41 0.08
C ARG A 170 -14.05 -13.97 0.28
N HIS A 171 -13.18 -12.98 0.05
CA HIS A 171 -13.54 -11.57 0.18
C HIS A 171 -14.16 -10.99 -1.10
N GLN A 172 -13.73 -11.45 -2.27
CA GLN A 172 -14.24 -10.95 -3.55
C GLN A 172 -14.46 -12.12 -4.54
N PRO A 173 -15.65 -12.74 -4.53
CA PRO A 173 -15.95 -13.90 -5.37
C PRO A 173 -15.85 -13.65 -6.87
N SER A 174 -15.92 -12.37 -7.29
CA SER A 174 -15.76 -11.99 -8.70
C SER A 174 -14.39 -12.38 -9.28
N TRP A 175 -13.37 -12.66 -8.45
CA TRP A 175 -12.08 -13.19 -8.93
C TRP A 175 -12.20 -14.56 -9.60
N LEU A 176 -13.26 -15.33 -9.35
CA LEU A 176 -13.53 -16.58 -10.06
C LEU A 176 -13.75 -16.38 -11.56
N THR A 177 -14.12 -15.18 -12.02
CA THR A 177 -14.24 -14.91 -13.46
C THR A 177 -12.91 -14.49 -14.09
N ASN A 178 -11.88 -14.22 -13.27
CA ASN A 178 -10.56 -13.83 -13.75
C ASN A 178 -9.76 -15.08 -14.16
N ARG A 179 -9.59 -15.25 -15.47
CA ARG A 179 -8.83 -16.39 -16.04
C ARG A 179 -7.39 -16.49 -15.53
N GLY A 180 -6.75 -15.35 -15.28
CA GLY A 180 -5.39 -15.31 -14.72
C GLY A 180 -5.34 -15.92 -13.32
N VAL A 181 -6.21 -15.47 -12.43
CA VAL A 181 -6.34 -16.01 -11.05
C VAL A 181 -6.67 -17.51 -11.06
N LEU A 182 -7.62 -17.93 -11.90
CA LEU A 182 -7.97 -19.35 -12.03
C LEU A 182 -6.78 -20.19 -12.51
N SER A 183 -6.04 -19.69 -13.51
CA SER A 183 -4.91 -20.43 -14.09
C SER A 183 -3.78 -20.67 -13.08
N ILE A 184 -3.44 -19.67 -12.25
CA ILE A 184 -2.42 -19.83 -11.21
C ILE A 184 -2.90 -20.74 -10.09
N PHE A 185 -4.19 -20.66 -9.74
CA PHE A 185 -4.79 -21.51 -8.71
C PHE A 185 -4.76 -22.98 -9.10
N MET A 186 -5.26 -23.33 -10.30
CA MET A 186 -5.25 -24.71 -10.79
C MET A 186 -3.83 -25.28 -10.90
N ARG A 187 -2.86 -24.48 -11.35
CA ARG A 187 -1.44 -24.86 -11.38
C ARG A 187 -0.90 -25.15 -9.98
N SER A 188 -1.23 -24.33 -8.99
CA SER A 188 -0.81 -24.53 -7.60
C SER A 188 -1.35 -25.84 -7.01
N LEU A 189 -2.60 -26.21 -7.32
CA LEU A 189 -3.22 -27.45 -6.84
C LEU A 189 -2.51 -28.68 -7.43
N TRP A 190 -2.24 -28.67 -8.75
CA TRP A 190 -1.56 -29.78 -9.41
C TRP A 190 -0.12 -29.96 -8.92
N LYS A 191 0.63 -28.86 -8.73
CA LYS A 191 2.00 -28.94 -8.20
C LYS A 191 2.05 -29.44 -6.75
N ARG A 192 1.05 -29.10 -5.94
CA ARG A 192 0.96 -29.57 -4.55
C ARG A 192 0.67 -31.07 -4.47
N SER A 193 -0.17 -31.62 -5.36
CA SER A 193 -0.44 -33.06 -5.40
C SER A 193 0.77 -33.87 -5.87
N SER A 194 1.63 -33.33 -6.74
CA SER A 194 2.86 -34.03 -7.20
C SER A 194 3.97 -34.10 -6.15
N VAL A 195 3.92 -33.31 -5.09
CA VAL A 195 4.92 -33.33 -4.00
C VAL A 195 4.53 -34.32 -2.89
N LEU A 196 3.26 -34.71 -2.84
CA LEU A 196 2.71 -35.64 -1.83
C LEU A 196 2.58 -37.08 -2.32
N ALA A 197 2.88 -37.34 -3.59
CA ALA A 197 2.88 -38.66 -4.23
C ALA A 197 4.31 -39.12 -4.48
#